data_AF-A0A4C1W8M1-F1
#
_entry.id   AF-A0A4C1W8M1-F1
#
_cell.length_a   1.000
_cell.length_b   1.000
_cell.length_c   1.000
_cell.angle_alpha   90.00
_cell.angle_beta   90.00
_cell.angle_gamma   90.00
#
_symmetry.space_group_name_H-M   'P 1'
#
loop_
_entity.id
_entity.type
_entity.pdbx_description
1 polymer ?
#
loop_
_entity_poly.entity_id
_entity_poly.type
_entity_poly.pdbx_seq_one_letter_code
_entity_poly.pdbx_strand_id
1 'polypeptide(L)'
;MPQDIQPHLIRPDLKVYVKFFPPNTTSILQPMDQGVIANFKAYYHRCTFSQLIHETDGEGRQSMREWWKSYIMKAIHNIEEAWKEVKEFYERSVT
;
A
#
# COMPACT_ATOMS: atom_id res chain seq x y z
N MET A 1 25.79 26.82 5.57
CA MET A 1 24.90 27.35 4.51
C MET A 1 24.18 26.15 3.90
N PRO A 2 22.84 26.01 4.00
CA PRO A 2 22.14 25.01 3.21
C PRO A 2 22.40 25.34 1.75
N GLN A 3 22.90 24.39 0.96
CA GLN A 3 23.05 24.59 -0.47
C GLN A 3 21.63 24.73 -1.06
N ASP A 4 21.36 25.85 -1.71
CA ASP A 4 20.11 26.07 -2.42
C ASP A 4 19.84 24.88 -3.35
N ILE A 5 18.70 24.22 -3.15
CA ILE A 5 18.27 23.06 -3.93
C ILE A 5 17.77 23.58 -5.27
N GLN A 6 18.71 23.91 -6.16
CA GLN A 6 18.38 24.35 -7.51
C GLN A 6 17.94 23.14 -8.33
N PRO A 7 16.72 23.15 -8.89
CA PRO A 7 16.21 22.00 -9.64
C PRO A 7 17.09 21.75 -10.88
N HIS A 8 17.64 20.54 -11.01
CA HIS A 8 18.40 20.15 -12.19
C HIS A 8 17.43 19.70 -13.29
N LEU A 9 17.58 20.29 -14.48
CA LEU A 9 16.76 19.98 -15.66
C LEU A 9 17.29 18.72 -16.33
N ILE A 10 16.55 17.62 -16.23
CA ILE A 10 16.95 16.34 -16.85
C ILE A 10 16.33 16.19 -18.24
N ARG A 11 15.08 16.65 -18.40
CA ARG A 11 14.31 16.57 -19.66
C ARG A 11 13.56 17.88 -19.91
N PRO A 12 14.17 18.85 -20.61
CA PRO A 12 13.59 20.17 -20.91
C PRO A 12 12.27 20.10 -21.68
N ASP A 13 12.15 19.11 -22.55
CA ASP A 13 11.00 18.81 -23.40
C ASP A 13 9.76 18.38 -22.60
N LEU A 14 9.96 17.78 -21.42
CA LEU A 14 8.90 17.27 -20.55
C LEU A 14 8.69 18.10 -19.27
N LYS A 15 9.47 19.18 -19.06
CA LYS A 15 9.43 20.01 -17.85
C LYS A 15 9.54 19.20 -16.54
N VAL A 16 10.37 18.16 -16.55
CA VAL A 16 10.64 17.35 -15.36
C VAL A 16 11.88 17.90 -14.64
N TYR A 17 11.71 18.23 -13.36
CA TYR A 17 12.75 18.78 -12.49
C TYR A 17 13.08 17.81 -11.36
N VAL A 18 14.36 17.65 -11.05
CA VAL A 18 14.80 16.89 -9.87
C VAL A 18 15.18 17.85 -8.76
N LYS A 19 14.62 17.63 -7.57
CA LYS A 19 14.99 18.34 -6.33
C LYS A 19 15.68 17.35 -5.38
N PHE A 20 16.82 17.76 -4.85
CA PHE A 20 17.52 17.00 -3.80
C PHE A 20 17.01 17.45 -2.44
N PHE A 21 16.49 16.53 -1.64
CA PHE A 21 16.05 16.85 -0.29
C PHE A 21 17.18 16.62 0.72
N PRO A 22 17.12 17.29 1.89
CA PRO A 22 17.99 16.96 3.02
C PRO A 22 17.93 15.46 3.37
N PRO A 23 18.97 14.90 4.01
CA PRO A 23 18.94 13.52 4.46
C PRO A 23 17.73 13.24 5.38
N ASN A 24 17.23 12.00 5.36
CA ASN A 24 16.11 11.49 6.18
C ASN A 24 14.72 12.04 5.84
N THR A 25 14.49 12.63 4.66
CA THR A 25 13.17 13.11 4.25
C THR A 25 12.31 12.07 3.53
N THR A 26 12.87 10.91 3.16
CA THR A 26 12.18 9.89 2.37
C THR A 26 10.86 9.46 2.98
N SER A 27 10.84 9.13 4.28
CA SER A 27 9.61 8.70 4.97
C SER A 27 8.55 9.80 5.10
N ILE A 28 8.97 11.07 5.09
CA ILE A 28 8.08 12.24 5.14
C ILE A 28 7.50 12.56 3.76
N LEU A 29 8.24 12.25 2.70
CA LEU A 29 7.85 12.61 1.34
C LEU A 29 7.17 11.46 0.59
N GLN A 30 7.45 10.21 0.94
CA GLN A 30 6.91 9.05 0.25
C GLN A 30 5.64 8.57 0.95
N PRO A 31 4.46 8.71 0.32
CA PRO A 31 3.20 8.25 0.91
C PRO A 31 3.20 6.76 1.25
N MET A 32 3.97 5.98 0.50
CA MET A 32 4.19 4.55 0.74
C MET A 32 4.72 4.27 2.15
N ASP A 33 5.66 5.09 2.62
CA ASP A 33 6.26 5.02 3.95
C ASP A 33 5.38 5.67 5.02
N GLN A 34 4.46 6.56 4.63
CA GLN A 34 3.49 7.22 5.51
C GLN A 34 2.25 6.37 5.83
N GLY A 35 2.31 5.07 5.54
CA GLY A 35 1.29 4.13 5.98
C GLY A 35 0.38 3.60 4.87
N VAL A 36 0.57 3.99 3.61
CA VAL A 36 -0.13 3.34 2.48
C VAL A 36 0.19 1.84 2.46
N ILE A 37 1.46 1.45 2.57
CA ILE A 37 1.85 0.03 2.63
C ILE A 37 1.27 -0.65 3.87
N ALA A 38 1.33 0.01 5.02
CA ALA A 38 0.85 -0.56 6.28
C ALA A 38 -0.66 -0.82 6.25
N ASN A 39 -1.45 0.15 5.77
CA ASN A 39 -2.89 0.04 5.62
C ASN A 39 -3.27 -1.04 4.61
N PHE A 40 -2.61 -1.06 3.45
CA PHE A 40 -2.83 -2.10 2.45
C PHE A 40 -2.64 -3.51 3.03
N LYS A 41 -1.52 -3.74 3.73
CA LYS A 41 -1.24 -5.04 4.39
C LYS A 41 -2.31 -5.38 5.43
N ALA A 42 -2.73 -4.42 6.25
CA ALA A 42 -3.76 -4.64 7.26
C ALA A 42 -5.10 -5.07 6.62
N TYR A 43 -5.54 -4.37 5.58
CA TYR A 43 -6.78 -4.72 4.86
C TYR A 43 -6.68 -6.08 4.16
N TYR A 44 -5.57 -6.35 3.48
CA TYR A 44 -5.33 -7.63 2.83
C TYR A 44 -5.41 -8.80 3.84
N HIS A 45 -4.75 -8.67 4.99
CA HIS A 45 -4.80 -9.70 6.03
C HIS A 45 -6.20 -9.85 6.62
N ARG A 46 -6.91 -8.74 6.87
CA ARG A 46 -8.29 -8.77 7.37
C ARG A 46 -9.22 -9.54 6.42
N CYS A 47 -9.18 -9.24 5.13
CA CYS A 47 -9.96 -9.94 4.11
C CYS A 47 -9.61 -11.43 4.05
N THR A 48 -8.31 -11.74 4.04
CA THR A 48 -7.81 -13.12 4.00
C THR A 48 -8.30 -13.95 5.19
N PHE A 49 -8.11 -13.44 6.42
CA PHE A 49 -8.52 -14.17 7.61
C PHE A 49 -10.04 -14.28 7.74
N SER A 50 -10.79 -13.23 7.35
CA SER A 50 -12.25 -13.28 7.36
C SER A 50 -12.79 -14.39 6.44
N GLN A 51 -12.29 -14.50 5.22
CA GLN A 51 -12.70 -15.55 4.27
C GLN A 51 -12.30 -16.94 4.78
N LEU A 52 -11.09 -17.04 5.30
CA LEU A 52 -10.54 -18.29 5.79
C LEU A 52 -11.35 -18.85 6.95
N ILE A 53 -11.66 -18.03 7.96
CA ILE A 53 -12.51 -18.43 9.08
C ILE A 53 -13.90 -18.80 8.55
N HIS A 54 -14.49 -17.95 7.71
CA HIS A 54 -15.83 -18.20 7.16
C HIS A 54 -15.95 -19.54 6.41
N GLU A 55 -14.90 -19.96 5.70
CA GLU A 55 -14.92 -21.16 4.86
C GLU A 55 -14.42 -22.43 5.54
N THR A 56 -13.74 -22.30 6.69
CA THR A 56 -13.15 -23.43 7.42
C THR A 56 -13.79 -23.69 8.78
N ASP A 57 -14.59 -22.75 9.30
CA ASP A 57 -15.26 -22.89 10.59
C ASP A 57 -16.52 -23.79 10.46
N GLY A 58 -16.63 -24.81 11.31
CA GLY A 58 -17.79 -25.73 11.35
C GLY A 58 -17.56 -27.13 10.79
N GLU A 59 -18.44 -28.06 11.18
CA GLU A 59 -18.38 -29.47 10.78
C GLU A 59 -18.66 -29.65 9.28
N GLY A 60 -17.89 -30.51 8.62
CA GLY A 60 -18.03 -30.80 7.19
C GLY A 60 -17.46 -29.72 6.25
N ARG A 61 -16.86 -28.65 6.79
CA ARG A 61 -16.11 -27.67 5.99
C ARG A 61 -14.71 -28.15 5.64
N GLN A 62 -14.13 -27.55 4.60
CA GLN A 62 -12.77 -27.87 4.19
C GLN A 62 -11.75 -27.47 5.26
N SER A 63 -10.64 -28.19 5.34
CA SER A 63 -9.55 -27.81 6.24
C SER A 63 -8.87 -26.54 5.77
N MET A 64 -8.26 -25.81 6.72
CA MET A 64 -7.32 -24.71 6.48
C MET A 64 -6.28 -25.03 5.38
N ARG A 65 -5.75 -26.26 5.38
CA ARG A 65 -4.75 -26.71 4.41
C ARG A 65 -5.32 -26.83 3.00
N GLU A 66 -6.53 -27.37 2.87
CA GLU A 66 -7.21 -27.50 1.58
C GLU A 66 -7.60 -26.13 1.03
N TRP A 67 -8.10 -25.25 1.89
CA TRP A 67 -8.40 -23.87 1.53
C TRP A 67 -7.17 -23.17 0.94
N TRP A 68 -6.01 -23.30 1.61
CA TRP A 68 -4.77 -22.64 1.19
C TRP A 68 -4.25 -23.13 -0.17
N LYS A 69 -4.51 -24.38 -0.56
CA LYS A 69 -4.14 -24.91 -1.89
C LYS A 69 -4.85 -24.17 -3.04
N SER A 70 -6.03 -23.63 -2.79
CA SER A 70 -6.85 -22.90 -3.77
C SER A 70 -6.71 -21.37 -3.67
N TYR A 71 -5.85 -20.88 -2.77
CA TYR A 71 -5.88 -19.47 -2.34
C TYR A 71 -5.45 -18.45 -3.40
N ILE A 72 -4.67 -18.83 -4.41
CA ILE A 72 -4.10 -17.87 -5.39
C ILE A 72 -5.16 -16.98 -6.03
N MET A 73 -6.30 -17.55 -6.43
CA MET A 73 -7.40 -16.76 -7.01
C MET A 73 -8.02 -15.79 -6.00
N LYS A 74 -8.18 -16.21 -4.74
CA LYS A 74 -8.68 -15.35 -3.67
C LYS A 74 -7.70 -14.22 -3.35
N ALA A 75 -6.39 -14.50 -3.41
CA ALA A 75 -5.35 -13.51 -3.17
C ALA A 75 -5.42 -12.33 -4.16
N ILE A 76 -5.69 -12.59 -5.44
CA ILE A 76 -5.83 -11.54 -6.47
C ILE A 76 -7.02 -10.63 -6.14
N HIS A 77 -8.18 -11.21 -5.81
CA HIS A 77 -9.34 -10.43 -5.39
C HIS A 77 -9.08 -9.68 -4.08
N ASN A 78 -8.37 -10.28 -3.13
CA ASN A 78 -8.02 -9.63 -1.86
C ASN A 78 -7.08 -8.44 -2.06
N ILE A 79 -6.20 -8.46 -3.07
CA ILE A 79 -5.38 -7.31 -3.43
C ILE A 79 -6.27 -6.17 -3.93
N GLU A 80 -7.22 -6.47 -4.83
CA GLU A 80 -8.15 -5.47 -5.34
C GLU A 80 -8.99 -4.85 -4.22
N GLU A 81 -9.60 -5.67 -3.37
CA GLU A 81 -10.42 -5.22 -2.25
C GLU A 81 -9.61 -4.43 -1.21
N ALA A 82 -8.42 -4.91 -0.85
CA ALA A 82 -7.55 -4.19 0.07
C ALA A 82 -7.13 -2.83 -0.48
N TRP A 83 -6.89 -2.72 -1.79
CA TRP A 83 -6.53 -1.46 -2.42
C TRP A 83 -7.68 -0.46 -2.43
N LYS A 84 -8.93 -0.89 -2.67
CA LYS A 84 -10.12 -0.04 -2.60
C LYS A 84 -10.31 0.61 -1.24
N GLU A 85 -9.88 -0.06 -0.16
CA GLU A 85 -9.98 0.45 1.20
C GLU A 85 -8.84 1.40 1.62
N VAL A 86 -7.73 1.40 0.88
CA VAL A 86 -6.67 2.39 1.09
C VAL A 86 -7.20 3.75 0.63
N LYS A 87 -7.51 4.61 1.58
CA LYS A 87 -7.90 5.99 1.31
C LYS A 87 -6.68 6.80 0.90
N GLU A 88 -6.82 7.60 -0.16
CA GLU A 88 -5.86 8.66 -0.43
C GLU A 88 -5.92 9.68 0.71
N PHE A 89 -4.77 9.91 1.35
CA PHE A 89 -4.62 11.01 2.29
C PHE A 89 -4.44 12.30 1.49
N TYR A 90 -5.53 12.80 0.90
CA TYR A 90 -5.59 14.19 0.47
C TYR A 90 -6.29 14.99 1.59
N GLU A 91 -5.67 16.09 2.02
CA GLU A 91 -6.24 17.12 2.91
C GLU A 91 -6.28 16.86 4.43
N ARG A 92 -5.14 17.01 5.12
CA ARG A 92 -5.11 17.49 6.52
C ARG A 92 -3.86 18.32 6.88
N SER A 93 -3.24 19.01 5.93
CA SER A 93 -2.03 19.81 6.21
C SER A 93 -2.03 21.22 5.62
N VAL A 94 -3.19 21.77 5.22
CA VAL A 94 -3.31 23.21 4.95
C VAL A 94 -4.64 23.71 5.50
N THR A 95 -4.67 24.01 6.80
CA THR A 95 -5.52 25.03 7.41
C THR A 95 -4.68 25.72 8.47
#